data_AF-A0A6V7P1M2-F1
#
_entry.id   AF-A0A6V7P1M2-F1
#
_cell.length_a   1.000
_cell.length_b   1.000
_cell.length_c   1.000
_cell.angle_alpha   90.00
_cell.angle_beta   90.00
_cell.angle_gamma   90.00
#
_symmetry.space_group_name_H-M   'P 1'
#
loop_
_entity.id
_entity.type
_entity.pdbx_description
1 polymer ?
#
loop_
_entity_poly.entity_id
_entity_poly.type
_entity_poly.pdbx_seq_one_letter_code
_entity_poly.pdbx_strand_id
1 'polypeptide(L)'
;MAWWCEGMEEPRLLIAPLSCTLNSEGLILSLKHPKSAGEPTNYVFMDGNLREVNWFKQSYGSWFLGDYVCENGSLYICTPVDPVFILLPIFEAARMSVCNNGVFRQLDEILYVDGYPGYQHLMSIAGDHMQMVCEVKEIGSSKFYRLDDSKVIAWLCCKVQQLKETFPKLGKNFAAREERDTLKDIISLLGEYLNDDPWLSSLCQHLHLDMQESKINASKFDASPVFLENAASARPFEGKLGKSNSMSSKGKQPKKMKLEADSKNIKDMFSRATRSRNNL
;
A
#
# COMPACT_ATOMS: atom_id res chain seq x y z
N MET A 1 12.64 18.78 4.67
CA MET A 1 12.54 17.37 4.28
C MET A 1 12.00 16.64 5.49
N ALA A 2 10.83 16.00 5.38
CA ALA A 2 10.25 15.25 6.49
C ALA A 2 10.65 13.78 6.37
N TRP A 3 11.40 13.26 7.34
CA TRP A 3 11.72 11.82 7.38
C TRP A 3 10.47 11.01 7.75
N TRP A 4 10.40 9.76 7.27
CA TRP A 4 9.30 8.84 7.57
C TRP A 4 9.08 8.54 9.06
N CYS A 5 10.12 8.76 9.87
CA CYS A 5 10.10 8.62 11.33
C CYS A 5 10.05 9.96 12.06
N GLU A 6 10.02 11.10 11.37
CA GLU A 6 10.12 12.41 12.02
C GLU A 6 8.83 12.68 12.82
N GLY A 7 8.96 12.75 14.14
CA GLY A 7 7.83 12.86 15.07
C GLY A 7 7.19 11.53 15.48
N MET A 8 7.75 10.39 15.07
CA MET A 8 7.28 9.08 15.52
C MET A 8 7.98 8.70 16.84
N GLU A 9 7.20 8.50 17.90
CA GLU A 9 7.71 8.11 19.23
C GLU A 9 8.14 6.63 19.30
N GLU A 10 7.67 5.78 18.37
CA GLU A 10 7.93 4.33 18.37
C GLU A 10 8.52 3.81 17.05
N PRO A 11 9.38 2.77 17.10
CA PRO A 11 9.90 2.13 15.89
C PRO A 11 8.77 1.47 15.09
N ARG A 12 8.86 1.55 13.76
CA ARG A 12 7.91 0.93 12.81
C ARG A 12 8.61 -0.10 11.95
N LEU A 13 7.94 -1.22 11.70
CA LEU A 13 8.44 -2.27 10.82
C LEU A 13 7.99 -2.01 9.38
N LEU A 14 8.96 -1.84 8.47
CA LEU A 14 8.74 -1.64 7.05
C LEU A 14 9.40 -2.77 6.25
N ILE A 15 8.62 -3.43 5.39
CA ILE A 15 9.13 -4.31 4.35
C ILE A 15 9.22 -3.51 3.07
N ALA A 16 10.42 -3.30 2.55
CA ALA A 16 10.64 -2.62 1.29
C ALA A 16 11.58 -3.45 0.39
N PRO A 17 11.39 -3.41 -0.94
CA PRO A 17 12.35 -4.01 -1.87
C PRO A 17 13.74 -3.41 -1.65
N LEU A 18 14.77 -4.26 -1.68
CA LEU A 18 16.16 -3.84 -1.56
C LEU A 18 16.46 -2.78 -2.61
N SER A 19 16.94 -1.61 -2.17
CA SER A 19 17.48 -0.63 -3.11
C SER A 19 18.74 -1.20 -3.76
N CYS A 20 18.93 -0.86 -5.04
CA CYS A 20 20.16 -1.16 -5.75
C CYS A 20 21.36 -0.34 -5.24
N THR A 21 21.14 0.73 -4.46
CA THR A 21 22.22 1.53 -3.90
C THR A 21 22.13 1.61 -2.38
N LEU A 22 23.25 1.37 -1.71
CA LEU A 22 23.35 1.35 -0.24
C LEU A 22 23.11 2.73 0.41
N ASN A 23 23.04 3.80 -0.40
CA ASN A 23 23.02 5.19 0.05
C ASN A 23 21.89 6.04 -0.57
N SER A 24 20.92 5.46 -1.29
CA SER A 24 19.82 6.27 -1.82
C SER A 24 18.81 6.61 -0.72
N GLU A 25 18.74 7.89 -0.38
CA GLU A 25 17.70 8.43 0.50
C GLU A 25 16.35 8.38 -0.23
N GLY A 26 15.40 7.61 0.29
CA GLY A 26 14.03 7.60 -0.18
C GLY A 26 13.26 8.82 0.32
N LEU A 27 12.50 9.47 -0.55
CA LEU A 27 11.61 10.57 -0.19
C LEU A 27 10.21 10.04 0.08
N ILE A 28 9.63 10.43 1.21
CA ILE A 28 8.20 10.20 1.46
C ILE A 28 7.41 11.36 0.90
N LEU A 29 6.43 11.02 0.05
CA LEU A 29 5.54 11.96 -0.60
C LEU A 29 4.13 11.72 -0.09
N SER A 30 3.50 12.78 0.42
CA SER A 30 2.05 12.78 0.63
C SER A 30 1.40 13.25 -0.68
N LEU A 31 0.66 12.36 -1.34
CA LEU A 31 -0.04 12.60 -2.60
C LEU A 31 -1.54 12.32 -2.42
N LYS A 32 -2.35 12.62 -3.43
CA LYS A 32 -3.78 12.28 -3.39
C LYS A 32 -3.94 10.80 -3.70
N HIS A 33 -4.82 10.12 -2.97
CA HIS A 33 -5.28 8.80 -3.37
C HIS A 33 -5.90 8.89 -4.78
N PRO A 34 -5.58 7.96 -5.71
CA PRO A 34 -5.98 8.11 -7.11
C PRO A 34 -7.49 7.94 -7.34
N LYS A 35 -8.18 7.16 -6.49
CA LYS A 35 -9.65 7.05 -6.46
C LYS A 35 -10.34 8.06 -5.53
N SER A 36 -10.04 8.01 -4.23
CA SER A 36 -10.64 8.89 -3.22
C SER A 36 -10.08 10.31 -3.32
N ALA A 37 -10.68 11.12 -4.18
CA ALA A 37 -10.25 12.49 -4.42
C ALA A 37 -10.19 13.29 -3.11
N GLY A 38 -8.96 13.59 -2.64
CA GLY A 38 -8.70 14.43 -1.48
C GLY A 38 -8.14 13.72 -0.25
N GLU A 39 -8.09 12.38 -0.23
CA GLU A 39 -7.45 11.66 0.88
C GLU A 39 -5.93 11.63 0.70
N PRO A 40 -5.14 12.14 1.67
CA PRO A 40 -3.69 12.08 1.61
C PRO A 40 -3.22 10.63 1.80
N THR A 41 -2.45 10.14 0.83
CA THR A 41 -1.83 8.81 0.85
C THR A 41 -0.32 8.95 0.76
N ASN A 42 0.39 8.10 1.49
CA ASN A 42 1.85 8.14 1.54
C ASN A 42 2.48 7.22 0.49
N TYR A 43 3.43 7.77 -0.25
CA TYR A 43 4.24 7.07 -1.23
C TYR A 43 5.72 7.24 -0.89
N VAL A 44 6.53 6.27 -1.28
CA VAL A 44 7.98 6.34 -1.21
C VAL A 44 8.52 6.47 -2.62
N PHE A 45 9.23 7.56 -2.89
CA PHE A 45 9.94 7.79 -4.13
C PHE A 45 11.44 7.60 -3.90
N MET A 46 12.02 6.62 -4.60
CA MET A 46 13.42 6.24 -4.43
C MET A 46 13.97 5.73 -5.76
N ASP A 47 15.14 6.21 -6.17
CA ASP A 47 15.83 5.77 -7.39
C ASP A 47 14.96 5.83 -8.66
N GLY A 48 14.15 6.89 -8.80
CA GLY A 48 13.22 7.03 -9.93
C GLY A 48 12.03 6.06 -9.91
N ASN A 49 11.84 5.30 -8.83
CA ASN A 49 10.74 4.36 -8.68
C ASN A 49 9.76 4.85 -7.60
N LEU A 50 8.48 4.90 -7.96
CA LEU A 50 7.40 5.20 -7.03
C LEU A 50 6.88 3.91 -6.40
N ARG A 51 6.68 3.94 -5.09
CA ARG A 51 6.14 2.84 -4.31
C ARG A 51 5.02 3.35 -3.43
N GLU A 52 3.94 2.61 -3.35
CA GLU A 52 2.88 2.87 -2.38
C GLU A 52 3.22 2.22 -1.04
N VAL A 53 2.75 2.81 0.06
CA VAL A 53 2.93 2.27 1.41
C VAL A 53 1.63 1.66 1.88
N ASN A 54 1.58 0.33 1.88
CA ASN A 54 0.48 -0.44 2.42
C ASN A 54 0.66 -0.65 3.94
N TRP A 55 -0.44 -0.61 4.67
CA TRP A 55 -0.46 -0.80 6.12
C TRP A 55 -1.34 -1.98 6.51
N PHE A 56 -0.81 -2.82 7.40
CA PHE A 56 -1.52 -3.93 8.00
C PHE A 56 -1.33 -3.93 9.52
N LYS A 57 -2.39 -4.19 10.26
CA LYS A 57 -2.34 -4.38 11.71
C LYS A 57 -3.25 -5.51 12.13
N GLN A 58 -2.67 -6.54 12.72
CA GLN A 58 -3.44 -7.61 13.34
C GLN A 58 -3.90 -7.18 14.75
N SER A 59 -5.14 -7.50 15.10
CA SER A 59 -5.67 -7.27 16.46
C SER A 59 -4.81 -8.00 17.48
N TYR A 60 -4.48 -7.32 18.58
CA TYR A 60 -3.64 -7.84 19.67
C TYR A 60 -2.23 -8.29 19.22
N GLY A 61 -1.72 -7.73 18.11
CA GLY A 61 -0.35 -7.94 17.65
C GLY A 61 0.66 -6.98 18.27
N SER A 62 1.89 -7.46 18.50
CA SER A 62 3.05 -6.66 18.90
C SER A 62 4.31 -7.23 18.25
N TRP A 63 5.36 -6.41 18.08
CA TRP A 63 6.65 -6.85 17.54
C TRP A 63 7.70 -6.91 18.63
N PHE A 64 8.51 -7.97 18.64
CA PHE A 64 9.73 -8.03 19.43
C PHE A 64 10.91 -7.63 18.54
N LEU A 65 11.50 -6.47 18.82
CA LEU A 65 12.57 -5.85 18.05
C LEU A 65 13.85 -5.85 18.89
N GLY A 66 14.61 -6.94 18.80
CA GLY A 66 15.79 -7.15 19.65
C GLY A 66 15.38 -7.22 21.13
N ASP A 67 15.87 -6.26 21.94
CA ASP A 67 15.56 -6.17 23.37
C ASP A 67 14.28 -5.36 23.69
N TYR A 68 13.61 -4.82 22.67
CA TYR A 68 12.45 -3.93 22.79
C TYR A 68 11.16 -4.60 22.32
N VAL A 69 10.03 -4.13 22.86
CA VAL A 69 8.70 -4.49 22.41
C VAL A 69 8.05 -3.26 21.78
N CYS A 70 7.63 -3.38 20.52
CA CYS A 70 6.79 -2.41 19.84
C CYS A 70 5.33 -2.84 20.02
N GLU A 71 4.60 -2.13 20.88
CA GLU A 71 3.22 -2.45 21.24
C GLU A 71 2.27 -2.31 20.05
N ASN A 72 2.54 -1.38 19.12
CA ASN A 72 1.65 -1.09 18.00
C ASN A 72 1.42 -2.32 17.08
N GLY A 73 2.43 -3.17 16.89
CA GLY A 73 2.30 -4.39 16.06
C GLY A 73 1.98 -4.14 14.57
N SER A 74 2.04 -2.88 14.11
CA SER A 74 1.77 -2.52 12.72
C SER A 74 2.89 -2.99 11.79
N LEU A 75 2.52 -3.44 10.61
CA LEU A 75 3.39 -3.79 9.50
C LEU A 75 3.15 -2.84 8.34
N TYR A 76 4.22 -2.26 7.81
CA TYR A 76 4.19 -1.47 6.59
C TYR A 76 4.86 -2.25 5.47
N ILE A 77 4.30 -2.17 4.26
CA ILE A 77 4.84 -2.84 3.08
C ILE A 77 4.89 -1.85 1.93
N CYS A 78 6.08 -1.64 1.37
CA CYS A 78 6.26 -0.84 0.16
C CYS A 78 6.14 -1.74 -1.08
N THR A 79 5.14 -1.49 -1.92
CA THR A 79 4.96 -2.18 -3.20
C THR A 79 5.20 -1.20 -4.35
N PRO A 80 5.82 -1.62 -5.46
CA PRO A 80 5.90 -0.79 -6.67
C PRO A 80 4.50 -0.43 -7.16
N VAL A 81 4.29 0.84 -7.54
CA VAL A 81 3.04 1.32 -8.13
C VAL A 81 3.33 1.94 -9.49
N ASP A 82 2.42 1.74 -10.46
CA ASP A 82 2.55 2.43 -11.75
C ASP A 82 2.21 3.92 -11.57
N PRO A 83 3.17 4.85 -11.85
CA PRO A 83 2.95 6.28 -11.69
C PRO A 83 1.74 6.83 -12.47
N VAL A 84 1.35 6.18 -13.57
CA VAL A 84 0.18 6.61 -14.37
C VAL A 84 -1.09 6.64 -13.52
N PHE A 85 -1.32 5.69 -12.61
CA PHE A 85 -2.50 5.72 -11.74
C PHE A 85 -2.53 6.96 -10.84
N ILE A 86 -1.37 7.41 -10.36
CA ILE A 86 -1.24 8.54 -9.44
C ILE A 86 -1.35 9.88 -10.18
N LEU A 87 -0.86 9.92 -11.43
CA LEU A 87 -0.83 11.13 -12.26
C LEU A 87 -2.13 11.34 -13.03
N LEU A 88 -2.87 10.27 -13.37
CA LEU A 88 -4.07 10.34 -14.21
C LEU A 88 -5.13 11.32 -13.65
N PRO A 89 -5.52 11.29 -12.36
CA PRO A 89 -6.48 12.24 -11.81
C PRO A 89 -6.01 13.69 -11.85
N ILE A 90 -4.69 13.91 -11.77
CA ILE A 90 -4.09 15.26 -11.84
C ILE A 90 -4.15 15.81 -13.26
N PHE A 91 -3.86 14.97 -14.25
CA PHE A 91 -3.99 15.34 -15.66
C PHE A 91 -5.45 15.54 -16.07
N GLU A 92 -6.37 14.74 -15.52
CA GLU A 92 -7.81 14.92 -15.70
C GLU A 92 -8.27 16.28 -15.15
N ALA A 93 -7.88 16.62 -13.91
CA ALA A 93 -8.20 17.92 -13.31
C ALA A 93 -7.60 19.09 -14.08
N ALA A 94 -6.38 18.94 -14.62
CA ALA A 94 -5.71 19.97 -15.40
C ALA A 94 -6.24 20.12 -16.84
N ARG A 95 -7.03 19.15 -17.35
CA ARG A 95 -7.48 19.09 -18.75
C ARG A 95 -8.26 20.32 -19.21
N MET A 96 -8.90 21.08 -18.28
CA MET A 96 -9.78 22.21 -18.57
C MET A 96 -10.71 21.91 -19.76
N SER A 97 -11.67 21.01 -19.55
CA SER A 97 -12.57 20.43 -20.56
C SER A 97 -13.63 21.39 -21.13
N VAL A 98 -13.34 22.70 -21.21
CA VAL A 98 -14.24 23.70 -21.82
C VAL A 98 -14.42 23.44 -23.32
N CYS A 99 -13.47 22.76 -23.97
CA CYS A 99 -13.45 22.54 -25.41
C CYS A 99 -13.30 21.05 -25.78
N ASN A 100 -14.21 20.17 -25.35
CA ASN A 100 -14.33 18.70 -25.61
C ASN A 100 -13.06 17.82 -25.42
N ASN A 101 -11.90 18.21 -25.93
CA ASN A 101 -10.64 17.46 -25.90
C ASN A 101 -9.63 18.04 -24.89
N GLY A 102 -9.91 19.21 -24.30
CA GLY A 102 -9.00 19.89 -23.36
C GLY A 102 -7.84 20.63 -24.04
N VAL A 103 -7.02 21.31 -23.23
CA VAL A 103 -5.91 22.17 -23.69
C VAL A 103 -4.56 21.54 -23.38
N PHE A 104 -3.58 21.76 -24.27
CA PHE A 104 -2.19 21.36 -24.05
C PHE A 104 -1.56 22.21 -22.94
N ARG A 105 -0.92 21.56 -21.96
CA ARG A 105 -0.28 22.22 -20.81
C ARG A 105 1.12 21.68 -20.57
N GLN A 106 1.95 22.49 -19.93
CA GLN A 106 3.29 22.05 -19.53
C GLN A 106 3.23 21.20 -18.26
N LEU A 107 4.24 20.35 -18.07
CA LEU A 107 4.25 19.39 -16.97
C LEU A 107 4.40 20.06 -15.59
N ASP A 108 5.15 21.15 -15.52
CA ASP A 108 5.28 22.01 -14.33
C ASP A 108 3.95 22.63 -13.90
N GLU A 109 3.15 23.10 -14.85
CA GLU A 109 1.80 23.61 -14.58
C GLU A 109 0.85 22.52 -14.08
N ILE A 110 0.90 21.31 -14.68
CA ILE A 110 0.02 20.20 -14.31
C ILE A 110 0.36 19.65 -12.92
N LEU A 111 1.65 19.52 -12.60
CA LEU A 111 2.13 18.97 -11.33
C LEU A 111 2.06 19.97 -10.16
N TYR A 112 1.68 21.22 -10.42
CA TYR A 112 1.40 22.20 -9.38
C TYR A 112 0.00 21.96 -8.78
N VAL A 113 -0.07 21.06 -7.78
CA VAL A 113 -1.31 20.71 -7.09
C VAL A 113 -1.35 21.39 -5.72
N ASP A 114 -2.34 22.27 -5.53
CA ASP A 114 -2.52 22.96 -4.25
C ASP A 114 -2.69 21.99 -3.08
N GLY A 115 -1.99 22.26 -1.98
CA GLY A 115 -1.90 21.39 -0.80
C GLY A 115 -1.01 20.14 -0.94
N TYR A 116 -0.49 19.83 -2.14
CA TYR A 116 0.30 18.61 -2.39
C TYR A 116 1.61 18.92 -3.14
N PRO A 117 2.64 19.50 -2.48
CA PRO A 117 3.93 19.78 -3.11
C PRO A 117 4.67 18.51 -3.56
N GLY A 118 4.28 17.34 -3.05
CA GLY A 118 4.86 16.04 -3.38
C GLY A 118 4.92 15.73 -4.88
N TYR A 119 3.95 16.23 -5.67
CA TYR A 119 3.89 16.00 -7.12
C TYR A 119 5.09 16.58 -7.88
N GLN A 120 5.72 17.65 -7.37
CA GLN A 120 6.89 18.24 -8.02
C GLN A 120 8.09 17.27 -8.04
N HIS A 121 8.20 16.38 -7.06
CA HIS A 121 9.24 15.37 -7.03
C HIS A 121 9.08 14.30 -8.13
N LEU A 122 7.87 14.14 -8.68
CA LEU A 122 7.57 13.20 -9.76
C LEU A 122 7.91 13.74 -11.16
N MET A 123 8.37 15.00 -11.27
CA MET A 123 8.71 15.65 -12.55
C MET A 123 9.64 14.80 -13.43
N SER A 124 10.63 14.15 -12.80
CA SER A 124 11.63 13.33 -13.48
C SER A 124 11.07 12.09 -14.18
N ILE A 125 9.95 11.54 -13.69
CA ILE A 125 9.34 10.32 -14.23
C ILE A 125 8.03 10.61 -14.98
N ALA A 126 7.32 11.69 -14.63
CA ALA A 126 6.00 11.97 -15.16
C ALA A 126 6.03 12.16 -16.68
N GLY A 127 7.08 12.79 -17.22
CA GLY A 127 7.23 12.98 -18.66
C GLY A 127 7.27 11.68 -19.46
N ASP A 128 7.95 10.65 -18.96
CA ASP A 128 8.11 9.36 -19.65
C ASP A 128 6.86 8.49 -19.51
N HIS A 129 6.28 8.44 -18.31
CA HIS A 129 5.08 7.65 -18.06
C HIS A 129 3.84 8.24 -18.75
N MET A 130 3.69 9.57 -18.77
CA MET A 130 2.48 10.21 -19.29
C MET A 130 2.45 10.30 -20.82
N GLN A 131 3.58 10.09 -21.52
CA GLN A 131 3.60 9.95 -22.98
C GLN A 131 2.73 8.77 -23.47
N MET A 132 2.54 7.73 -22.65
CA MET A 132 1.72 6.57 -22.98
C MET A 132 0.23 6.90 -23.06
N VAL A 133 -0.25 7.84 -22.23
CA VAL A 133 -1.67 8.16 -22.08
C VAL A 133 -2.03 9.58 -22.57
N CYS A 134 -1.04 10.39 -22.92
CA CYS A 134 -1.24 11.74 -23.44
C CYS A 134 -0.82 11.87 -24.91
N GLU A 135 -1.41 12.83 -25.61
CA GLU A 135 -0.80 13.44 -26.80
C GLU A 135 0.26 14.44 -26.34
N VAL A 136 1.45 14.37 -26.94
CA VAL A 136 2.58 15.24 -26.60
C VAL A 136 2.95 16.05 -27.83
N LYS A 137 3.05 17.37 -27.63
CA LYS A 137 3.54 18.32 -28.64
C LYS A 137 4.80 18.98 -28.12
N GLU A 138 5.80 19.06 -28.97
CA GLU A 138 7.07 19.70 -28.67
C GLU A 138 7.20 20.99 -29.47
N ILE A 139 7.42 22.10 -28.77
CA ILE A 139 7.61 23.42 -29.37
C ILE A 139 8.90 23.99 -28.77
N GLY A 140 9.95 24.10 -29.57
CA GLY A 140 11.28 24.47 -29.10
C GLY A 140 11.84 23.41 -28.15
N SER A 141 12.21 23.82 -26.93
CA SER A 141 12.71 22.92 -25.87
C SER A 141 11.63 22.49 -24.88
N SER A 142 10.37 22.86 -25.11
CA SER A 142 9.27 22.62 -24.18
C SER A 142 8.29 21.58 -24.73
N LYS A 143 7.91 20.65 -23.86
CA LYS A 143 6.88 19.64 -24.15
C LYS A 143 5.57 20.02 -23.49
N PHE A 144 4.49 19.86 -24.25
CA PHE A 144 3.13 20.11 -23.81
C PHE A 144 2.32 18.83 -23.92
N TYR A 145 1.51 18.57 -22.91
CA TYR A 145 0.76 17.33 -22.75
C TYR A 145 -0.73 17.62 -22.79
N ARG A 146 -1.49 16.73 -23.42
CA ARG A 146 -2.96 16.71 -23.39
C ARG A 146 -3.41 15.27 -23.20
N LEU A 147 -4.25 15.01 -22.20
CA LEU A 147 -4.78 13.68 -21.94
C LEU A 147 -5.61 13.18 -23.14
N ASP A 148 -5.40 11.93 -23.55
CA ASP A 148 -6.10 11.31 -24.67
C ASP A 148 -6.88 10.08 -24.17
N ASP A 149 -8.21 10.13 -24.26
CA ASP A 149 -9.09 9.10 -23.71
C ASP A 149 -8.86 7.74 -24.38
N SER A 150 -8.58 7.72 -25.70
CA SER A 150 -8.35 6.47 -26.43
C SER A 150 -7.05 5.81 -25.96
N LYS A 151 -6.00 6.60 -25.72
CA LYS A 151 -4.74 6.10 -25.17
C LYS A 151 -4.89 5.60 -23.73
N VAL A 152 -5.67 6.29 -22.90
CA VAL A 152 -5.95 5.83 -21.52
C VAL A 152 -6.65 4.47 -21.53
N ILE A 153 -7.69 4.30 -22.37
CA ILE A 153 -8.41 3.03 -22.48
C ILE A 153 -7.52 1.91 -23.05
N ALA A 154 -6.68 2.21 -24.04
CA ALA A 154 -5.71 1.25 -24.57
C ALA A 154 -4.72 0.79 -23.48
N TRP A 155 -4.18 1.74 -22.70
CA TRP A 155 -3.29 1.43 -21.57
C TRP A 155 -3.99 0.57 -20.51
N LEU A 156 -5.24 0.89 -20.15
CA LEU A 156 -6.04 0.08 -19.22
C LEU A 156 -6.27 -1.34 -19.75
N CYS A 157 -6.56 -1.51 -21.04
CA CYS A 157 -6.67 -2.84 -21.65
C CYS A 157 -5.37 -3.64 -21.52
N CYS A 158 -4.21 -3.01 -21.72
CA CYS A 158 -2.91 -3.66 -21.50
C CYS A 158 -2.73 -4.08 -20.03
N LYS A 159 -3.17 -3.26 -19.07
CA LYS A 159 -3.14 -3.62 -17.63
C LYS A 159 -4.02 -4.82 -17.32
N VAL A 160 -5.23 -4.87 -17.88
CA VAL A 160 -6.13 -6.02 -17.75
C VAL A 160 -5.47 -7.29 -18.29
N GLN A 161 -4.83 -7.22 -19.47
CA GLN A 161 -4.13 -8.37 -20.05
C GLN A 161 -2.96 -8.85 -19.18
N GLN A 162 -2.12 -7.93 -18.69
CA GLN A 162 -1.02 -8.26 -17.78
C GLN A 162 -1.52 -8.94 -16.49
N LEU A 163 -2.63 -8.46 -15.94
CA LEU A 163 -3.26 -9.06 -14.77
C LEU A 163 -3.83 -10.44 -15.08
N LYS A 164 -4.50 -10.65 -16.22
CA LYS A 164 -4.98 -11.98 -16.65
C LYS A 164 -3.85 -13.02 -16.70
N GLU A 165 -2.67 -12.62 -17.17
CA GLU A 165 -1.49 -13.52 -17.25
C GLU A 165 -0.81 -13.76 -15.89
N THR A 166 -1.06 -12.89 -14.91
CA THR A 166 -0.45 -12.94 -13.58
C THR A 166 -1.35 -13.63 -12.56
N PHE A 167 -2.67 -13.43 -12.62
CA PHE A 167 -3.67 -13.99 -11.69
C PHE A 167 -3.52 -15.50 -11.45
N PRO A 168 -3.39 -16.35 -12.49
CA PRO A 168 -3.21 -17.79 -12.29
C PRO A 168 -1.93 -18.17 -11.52
N LYS A 169 -0.93 -17.29 -11.49
CA LYS A 169 0.36 -17.50 -10.81
C LYS A 169 0.31 -17.12 -9.32
N LEU A 170 -0.68 -16.34 -8.87
CA LEU A 170 -0.82 -15.91 -7.47
C LEU A 170 -1.22 -17.05 -6.52
N GLY A 171 -1.83 -18.12 -7.02
CA GLY A 171 -2.13 -19.30 -6.21
C GLY A 171 -3.10 -20.27 -6.86
N LYS A 172 -3.14 -21.50 -6.33
CA LYS A 172 -3.96 -22.61 -6.87
C LYS A 172 -5.45 -22.27 -6.97
N ASN A 173 -5.96 -21.39 -6.11
CA ASN A 173 -7.36 -20.98 -6.09
C ASN A 173 -7.73 -20.05 -7.26
N PHE A 174 -6.76 -19.35 -7.85
CA PHE A 174 -6.99 -18.44 -8.97
C PHE A 174 -6.91 -19.15 -10.33
N ALA A 175 -6.12 -20.22 -10.43
CA ALA A 175 -5.95 -20.98 -11.67
C ALA A 175 -7.19 -21.79 -12.10
N ALA A 176 -8.12 -22.06 -11.18
CA ALA A 176 -9.33 -22.85 -11.44
C ALA A 176 -10.60 -22.01 -11.68
N ARG A 177 -10.50 -20.67 -11.70
CA ARG A 177 -11.65 -19.77 -11.91
C ARG A 177 -12.02 -19.64 -13.37
N GLU A 178 -13.31 -19.40 -13.63
CA GLU A 178 -13.77 -19.03 -14.96
C GLU A 178 -13.20 -17.68 -15.40
N GLU A 179 -13.05 -17.48 -16.72
CA GLU A 179 -12.46 -16.25 -17.26
C GLU A 179 -13.28 -15.00 -16.90
N ARG A 180 -14.62 -15.12 -16.87
CA ARG A 180 -15.51 -14.01 -16.49
C ARG A 180 -15.34 -13.56 -15.05
N ASP A 181 -15.18 -14.50 -14.12
CA ASP A 181 -14.97 -14.17 -12.71
C ASP A 181 -13.59 -13.56 -12.49
N THR A 182 -12.58 -14.09 -13.16
CA THR A 182 -11.22 -13.52 -13.16
C THR A 182 -11.22 -12.08 -13.67
N LEU A 183 -11.98 -11.80 -14.74
CA LEU A 183 -12.17 -10.45 -15.25
C LEU A 183 -12.84 -9.51 -14.25
N LYS A 184 -13.88 -9.98 -13.55
CA LYS A 184 -14.54 -9.21 -12.49
C LYS A 184 -13.58 -8.86 -11.35
N ASP A 185 -12.76 -9.82 -10.91
CA ASP A 185 -11.75 -9.58 -9.87
C ASP A 185 -10.71 -8.55 -10.33
N ILE A 186 -10.22 -8.66 -11.57
CA ILE A 186 -9.25 -7.74 -12.16
C ILE A 186 -9.81 -6.31 -12.23
N ILE A 187 -11.07 -6.16 -12.67
CA ILE A 187 -11.73 -4.86 -12.74
C ILE A 187 -11.96 -4.29 -11.35
N SER A 188 -12.32 -5.14 -10.38
CA SER A 188 -12.45 -4.73 -8.98
C SER A 188 -11.12 -4.19 -8.43
N LEU A 189 -10.01 -4.88 -8.71
CA LEU A 189 -8.67 -4.46 -8.31
C LEU A 189 -8.27 -3.13 -8.96
N LEU A 190 -8.44 -2.99 -10.29
CA LEU A 190 -8.17 -1.73 -10.99
C LEU A 190 -9.08 -0.60 -10.49
N GLY A 191 -10.31 -0.95 -10.12
CA GLY A 191 -11.30 -0.05 -9.55
C GLY A 191 -10.91 0.49 -8.18
N GLU A 192 -9.87 -0.01 -7.51
CA GLU A 192 -9.32 0.62 -6.29
C GLU A 192 -8.44 1.84 -6.62
N TYR A 193 -7.89 1.89 -7.85
CA TYR A 193 -6.95 2.94 -8.29
C TYR A 193 -7.56 3.94 -9.28
N LEU A 194 -8.80 3.73 -9.72
CA LEU A 194 -9.45 4.53 -10.76
C LEU A 194 -10.78 5.09 -10.27
N ASN A 195 -11.13 6.26 -10.79
CA ASN A 195 -12.49 6.78 -10.69
C ASN A 195 -13.45 5.89 -11.49
N ASP A 196 -14.65 5.68 -10.93
CA ASP A 196 -15.68 4.86 -11.57
C ASP A 196 -16.04 5.44 -12.96
N ASP A 197 -16.30 6.75 -13.01
CA ASP A 197 -16.47 7.51 -14.26
C ASP A 197 -15.30 8.49 -14.48
N PRO A 198 -14.81 8.66 -15.72
CA PRO A 198 -15.23 7.96 -16.94
C PRO A 198 -14.51 6.61 -17.17
N TRP A 199 -13.44 6.32 -16.41
CA TRP A 199 -12.46 5.29 -16.79
C TRP A 199 -12.94 3.87 -16.61
N LEU A 200 -13.46 3.52 -15.44
CA LEU A 200 -13.89 2.14 -15.14
C LEU A 200 -15.12 1.78 -16.00
N SER A 201 -16.10 2.68 -16.10
CA SER A 201 -17.26 2.54 -16.99
C SER A 201 -16.87 2.33 -18.46
N SER A 202 -15.95 3.15 -18.97
CA SER A 202 -15.47 3.03 -20.36
C SER A 202 -14.70 1.73 -20.60
N LEU A 203 -13.89 1.30 -19.63
CA LEU A 203 -13.18 0.02 -19.69
C LEU A 203 -14.16 -1.16 -19.73
N CYS A 204 -15.19 -1.16 -18.89
CA CYS A 204 -16.21 -2.21 -18.87
C CYS A 204 -16.97 -2.29 -20.19
N GLN A 205 -17.35 -1.15 -20.78
CA GLN A 205 -17.96 -1.10 -22.10
C GLN A 205 -17.04 -1.68 -23.18
N HIS A 206 -15.76 -1.31 -23.16
CA HIS A 206 -14.76 -1.79 -24.12
C HIS A 206 -14.51 -3.29 -24.01
N LEU A 207 -14.65 -3.86 -22.81
CA LEU A 207 -14.51 -5.29 -22.53
C LEU A 207 -15.83 -6.07 -22.69
N HIS A 208 -16.94 -5.41 -23.06
CA HIS A 208 -18.28 -6.01 -23.19
C HIS A 208 -18.78 -6.70 -21.90
N LEU A 209 -18.50 -6.09 -20.74
CA LEU A 209 -18.91 -6.62 -19.43
C LEU A 209 -20.10 -5.83 -18.89
N ASP A 210 -21.16 -6.53 -18.48
CA ASP A 210 -22.30 -5.93 -17.81
C ASP A 210 -22.04 -5.81 -16.30
N MET A 211 -21.99 -4.56 -15.81
CA MET A 211 -21.68 -4.22 -14.41
C MET A 211 -22.91 -4.21 -13.49
N GLN A 212 -24.13 -4.40 -14.00
CA GLN A 212 -25.36 -4.29 -13.21
C GLN A 212 -25.57 -5.41 -12.18
N GLU A 213 -24.77 -6.49 -12.17
CA GLU A 213 -24.87 -7.56 -11.16
C GLU A 213 -23.94 -7.40 -9.94
N SER A 214 -22.97 -6.47 -9.96
CA SER A 214 -21.95 -6.36 -8.89
C SER A 214 -22.43 -5.60 -7.64
N LYS A 215 -23.49 -4.80 -7.73
CA LYS A 215 -24.05 -4.08 -6.57
C LYS A 215 -24.77 -4.97 -5.55
N ILE A 216 -25.12 -6.21 -5.91
CA ILE A 216 -25.76 -7.17 -4.99
C ILE A 216 -24.74 -7.79 -4.02
N ASN A 217 -23.46 -7.83 -4.37
CA ASN A 217 -22.42 -8.50 -3.56
C ASN A 217 -21.52 -7.53 -2.77
N ALA A 218 -21.56 -6.23 -3.05
CA ALA A 218 -20.84 -5.21 -2.27
C ALA A 218 -21.36 -5.06 -0.82
N SER A 219 -22.54 -5.59 -0.50
CA SER A 219 -23.09 -5.61 0.87
C SER A 219 -22.63 -6.81 1.71
N LYS A 220 -21.73 -7.66 1.20
CA LYS A 220 -21.19 -8.83 1.93
C LYS A 220 -19.67 -8.87 2.10
N PHE A 221 -18.94 -7.88 1.59
CA PHE A 221 -17.52 -7.71 1.90
C PHE A 221 -17.37 -6.62 2.95
N ASP A 222 -17.73 -6.96 4.19
CA ASP A 222 -17.16 -6.28 5.34
C ASP A 222 -15.64 -6.47 5.28
N ALA A 223 -14.91 -5.37 5.35
CA ALA A 223 -13.46 -5.34 5.35
C ALA A 223 -12.91 -6.15 6.54
N SER A 224 -12.44 -7.36 6.24
CA SER A 224 -11.49 -8.08 7.07
C SER A 224 -10.59 -8.90 6.13
N PRO A 225 -9.26 -8.75 6.19
CA PRO A 225 -8.38 -9.61 5.42
C PRO A 225 -8.47 -11.02 6.00
N VAL A 226 -9.26 -11.87 5.36
CA VAL A 226 -9.33 -13.31 5.64
C VAL A 226 -8.01 -13.92 5.19
N PHE A 227 -7.04 -13.95 6.10
CA PHE A 227 -5.91 -14.86 6.03
C PHE A 227 -5.67 -15.50 7.39
N LEU A 228 -5.91 -16.81 7.43
CA LEU A 228 -5.58 -17.75 8.51
C LEU A 228 -6.37 -17.65 9.83
N GLU A 229 -7.70 -17.73 9.76
CA GLU A 229 -8.50 -18.15 10.90
C GLU A 229 -8.48 -19.69 10.99
N ASN A 230 -7.33 -20.24 11.38
CA ASN A 230 -7.20 -21.65 11.76
C ASN A 230 -6.14 -21.77 12.88
N ALA A 231 -6.49 -21.22 14.03
CA ALA A 231 -5.95 -21.67 15.31
C ALA A 231 -7.15 -21.91 16.21
N ALA A 232 -7.44 -23.20 16.40
CA ALA A 232 -8.55 -23.71 17.16
C ALA A 232 -8.72 -22.98 18.50
N SER A 233 -9.97 -22.64 18.79
CA SER A 233 -10.48 -22.27 20.10
C SER A 233 -10.12 -23.33 21.15
N ALA A 234 -8.94 -23.20 21.77
CA ALA A 234 -8.60 -23.93 22.98
C ALA A 234 -9.04 -23.07 24.18
N ARG A 235 -10.29 -23.28 24.62
CA ARG A 235 -10.71 -22.86 25.97
C ARG A 235 -9.83 -23.60 27.00
N PRO A 236 -9.25 -22.94 28.00
CA PRO A 236 -8.55 -23.64 29.06
C PRO A 236 -9.57 -24.37 29.95
N PHE A 237 -9.52 -25.69 29.93
CA PHE A 237 -10.21 -26.56 30.88
C PHE A 237 -9.37 -26.61 32.17
N GLU A 238 -10.01 -26.36 33.31
CA GLU A 238 -9.41 -26.54 34.64
C GLU A 238 -9.09 -28.02 34.88
N GLY A 239 -7.85 -28.34 35.25
CA GLY A 239 -7.42 -29.71 35.53
C GLY A 239 -6.12 -29.77 36.33
N LYS A 240 -6.15 -30.51 37.44
CA LYS A 240 -5.22 -30.53 38.57
C LYS A 240 -3.81 -31.10 38.29
N LEU A 241 -2.84 -30.46 38.95
CA LEU A 241 -1.72 -30.99 39.77
C LEU A 241 -0.95 -32.25 39.30
N GLY A 242 0.32 -32.06 38.95
CA GLY A 242 1.37 -33.09 38.97
C GLY A 242 2.76 -32.45 39.13
N LYS A 243 3.45 -32.77 40.22
CA LYS A 243 4.80 -32.28 40.60
C LYS A 243 5.90 -33.11 39.92
N SER A 244 7.01 -32.47 39.52
CA SER A 244 8.39 -33.00 39.71
C SER A 244 9.46 -31.93 39.43
N ASN A 245 10.66 -32.17 39.98
CA ASN A 245 11.70 -31.22 40.43
C ASN A 245 12.85 -30.93 39.43
N SER A 246 13.51 -29.78 39.67
CA SER A 246 14.97 -29.47 39.53
C SER A 246 15.57 -29.47 38.11
N MET A 247 16.61 -28.70 37.71
CA MET A 247 17.76 -28.11 38.43
C MET A 247 18.40 -26.99 37.55
N SER A 248 19.18 -26.13 38.18
CA SER A 248 19.87 -24.92 37.67
C SER A 248 21.08 -25.15 36.75
N SER A 249 21.46 -24.16 35.91
CA SER A 249 22.83 -23.60 35.90
C SER A 249 22.95 -22.23 35.19
N LYS A 250 23.99 -21.46 35.56
CA LYS A 250 24.26 -20.04 35.30
C LYS A 250 25.13 -19.80 34.05
N GLY A 251 25.05 -18.63 33.41
CA GLY A 251 26.14 -18.16 32.53
C GLY A 251 25.97 -16.82 31.78
N LYS A 252 26.49 -15.74 32.37
CA LYS A 252 27.16 -14.53 31.80
C LYS A 252 26.48 -13.59 30.77
N GLN A 253 26.55 -12.29 31.09
CA GLN A 253 26.14 -11.09 30.33
C GLN A 253 27.27 -10.55 29.43
N PRO A 254 26.93 -9.72 28.42
CA PRO A 254 27.71 -8.51 28.17
C PRO A 254 26.87 -7.23 27.96
N LYS A 255 27.32 -6.18 28.66
CA LYS A 255 27.24 -4.71 28.41
C LYS A 255 25.99 -4.13 27.74
N LYS A 256 25.16 -3.45 28.56
CA LYS A 256 24.07 -2.55 28.15
C LYS A 256 24.60 -1.18 27.69
N MET A 257 24.15 -0.75 26.51
CA MET A 257 24.08 0.64 26.08
C MET A 257 22.88 1.33 26.77
N LYS A 258 22.97 2.67 26.89
CA LYS A 258 22.14 3.56 27.73
C LYS A 258 20.63 3.30 27.64
N LEU A 259 19.98 3.21 28.80
CA LEU A 259 18.52 3.11 28.99
C LEU A 259 17.82 4.43 28.64
N GLU A 260 16.93 4.42 27.67
CA GLU A 260 15.90 5.46 27.48
C GLU A 260 14.75 5.22 28.46
N ALA A 261 14.31 6.31 29.09
CA ALA A 261 13.23 6.32 30.08
C ALA A 261 11.94 5.78 29.43
N ASP A 262 11.27 4.87 30.13
CA ASP A 262 10.02 4.16 29.77
C ASP A 262 10.09 2.90 28.90
N SER A 263 11.28 2.44 28.48
CA SER A 263 11.40 1.08 27.91
C SER A 263 11.42 0.00 29.00
N LYS A 264 10.46 -0.94 28.99
CA LYS A 264 10.43 -2.11 29.89
C LYS A 264 11.22 -3.25 29.28
N ASN A 265 12.04 -3.93 30.07
CA ASN A 265 12.83 -5.06 29.59
C ASN A 265 11.90 -6.24 29.23
N ILE A 266 12.12 -6.87 28.08
CA ILE A 266 11.31 -8.03 27.65
C ILE A 266 11.25 -9.15 28.70
N LYS A 267 12.29 -9.33 29.52
CA LYS A 267 12.30 -10.33 30.60
C LYS A 267 11.28 -10.01 31.70
N ASP A 268 10.91 -8.76 31.86
CA ASP A 268 9.97 -8.33 32.89
C ASP A 268 8.52 -8.68 32.52
N MET A 269 8.18 -8.78 31.23
CA MET A 269 6.84 -9.20 30.77
C MET A 269 6.53 -10.66 31.14
N PHE A 270 7.52 -11.55 31.07
CA PHE A 270 7.33 -12.96 31.38
C PHE A 270 7.47 -13.29 32.87
N SER A 271 7.86 -12.32 33.69
CA SER A 271 8.05 -12.53 35.14
C SER A 271 6.76 -12.51 35.96
N ARG A 272 5.66 -11.94 35.44
CA ARG A 272 4.42 -11.71 36.20
C ARG A 272 3.46 -12.90 36.31
N ALA A 273 3.78 -14.07 35.76
CA ALA A 273 2.91 -15.24 35.86
C ALA A 273 3.15 -16.13 37.10
N THR A 274 4.03 -15.75 38.04
CA THR A 274 4.27 -16.55 39.26
C THR A 274 4.28 -15.71 40.53
N ARG A 275 3.09 -15.35 41.03
CA ARG A 275 2.76 -15.26 42.48
C ARG A 275 1.35 -14.70 42.67
N SER A 276 0.39 -15.60 42.82
CA SER A 276 -0.76 -15.37 43.72
C SER A 276 -1.00 -16.65 44.50
N ARG A 277 -0.34 -16.75 45.66
CA ARG A 277 -0.86 -17.50 46.80
C ARG A 277 -0.13 -17.06 48.07
N ASN A 278 -0.79 -16.20 48.82
CA ASN A 278 -1.08 -16.34 50.24
C ASN A 278 -1.31 -14.95 50.85
N ASN A 279 -2.53 -14.71 51.31
CA ASN A 279 -2.79 -14.08 52.61
C ASN A 279 -4.21 -14.44 53.05
N LEU A 280 -4.29 -14.85 54.32
CA LEU A 280 -5.41 -15.37 55.11
C LEU A 280 -5.73 -16.87 54.92
#